data_AF-A0A924RZP9-F1
#
_entry.id   AF-A0A924RZP9-F1
#
_cell.length_a   1.000
_cell.length_b   1.000
_cell.length_c   1.000
_cell.angle_alpha   90.00
_cell.angle_beta   90.00
_cell.angle_gamma   90.00
#
_symmetry.space_group_name_H-M   'P 1'
#
loop_
_entity.id
_entity.type
_entity.pdbx_description
1 polymer ?
#
loop_
_entity_poly.entity_id
_entity_poly.type
_entity_poly.pdbx_seq_one_letter_code
_entity_poly.pdbx_strand_id
1 'polypeptide(L)' 'ADIVKHELGHFFPEMRAIMNGCKFNNCVHINEPGCAVLQALENGDLEPTRYDSYQSIYFNNETRA' A
#
# COMPACT_ATOMS: atom_id res chain seq x y z
N ALA A 1 -10.69 -17.04 -2.77
CA ALA A 1 -11.22 -15.71 -2.43
C ALA A 1 -10.25 -14.71 -3.04
N ASP A 2 -10.61 -14.14 -4.18
CA ASP A 2 -9.82 -13.10 -4.83
C ASP A 2 -9.78 -11.88 -3.93
N ILE A 3 -8.61 -11.54 -3.39
CA ILE A 3 -8.43 -10.30 -2.66
C ILE A 3 -8.62 -9.17 -3.65
N VAL A 4 -9.60 -8.30 -3.42
CA VAL A 4 -9.82 -7.17 -4.30
C VAL A 4 -8.69 -6.16 -4.08
N LYS A 5 -8.07 -5.67 -5.16
CA LYS A 5 -6.86 -4.83 -5.10
C LYS A 5 -6.96 -3.61 -4.17
N HIS A 6 -8.14 -3.03 -4.04
CA HIS A 6 -8.38 -1.89 -3.16
C HIS A 6 -8.49 -2.28 -1.68
N GLU A 7 -8.74 -3.55 -1.37
CA GLU A 7 -8.79 -4.07 0.00
C GLU A 7 -7.40 -4.49 0.50
N LEU A 8 -6.43 -4.69 -0.41
CA LEU A 8 -5.10 -5.20 -0.07
C LEU A 8 -4.40 -4.35 0.99
N GLY A 9 -4.47 -3.01 0.85
CA GLY A 9 -3.85 -2.09 1.79
C GLY A 9 -4.38 -2.23 3.22
N HIS A 10 -5.63 -2.68 3.41
CA HIS A 10 -6.23 -2.85 4.72
C HIS A 10 -5.63 -4.02 5.53
N PHE A 11 -4.94 -4.94 4.87
CA PHE A 11 -4.24 -6.06 5.52
C PHE A 11 -2.86 -5.68 6.07
N PHE A 12 -2.37 -4.47 5.76
CA PHE A 12 -1.11 -3.93 6.27
C PHE A 12 -1.43 -2.88 7.35
N PRO A 13 -1.23 -3.17 8.65
CA PRO A 13 -1.56 -2.25 9.74
C PRO A 13 -0.93 -0.87 9.60
N GLU A 14 0.30 -0.81 9.09
CA GLU A 14 1.06 0.41 8.88
C GLU A 14 0.42 1.28 7.80
N MET A 15 0.07 0.68 6.66
CA MET A 15 -0.66 1.38 5.59
C MET A 15 -2.07 1.78 6.04
N ARG A 16 -2.75 0.92 6.82
CA ARG A 16 -4.09 1.19 7.36
C ARG A 16 -4.13 2.39 8.29
N ALA A 17 -3.08 2.63 9.06
CA ALA A 17 -2.96 3.82 9.88
C ALA A 17 -2.85 5.11 9.04
N ILE A 18 -2.29 5.01 7.83
CA ILE A 18 -1.91 6.16 6.98
C ILE A 18 -2.96 6.44 5.88
N MET A 19 -3.63 5.41 5.36
CA MET A 19 -4.52 5.49 4.18
C MET A 19 -5.68 6.48 4.32
N ASN A 20 -6.10 6.82 5.55
CA ASN A 20 -7.12 7.85 5.78
C ASN A 20 -6.66 9.25 5.35
N GLY A 21 -5.35 9.47 5.17
CA GLY A 21 -4.79 10.71 4.64
C GLY A 21 -4.75 10.77 3.12
N CYS A 22 -5.11 9.70 2.40
CA CYS A 22 -5.11 9.70 0.95
C CYS A 22 -6.15 10.68 0.39
N LYS A 23 -5.78 11.37 -0.70
CA LYS A 23 -6.68 12.26 -1.42
C LYS A 23 -7.91 11.55 -2.00
N PHE A 24 -7.79 10.27 -2.33
CA PHE A 24 -8.84 9.46 -2.95
C PHE A 24 -9.26 8.30 -2.05
N ASN A 25 -10.57 8.04 -1.99
CA ASN A 25 -11.14 6.96 -1.16
C ASN A 25 -10.88 5.55 -1.71
N ASN A 26 -10.58 5.43 -3.00
CA ASN A 26 -10.25 4.18 -3.69
C ASN A 26 -8.75 4.05 -3.98
N CYS A 27 -7.92 4.67 -3.14
CA CYS A 27 -6.48 4.66 -3.32
C CYS A 27 -5.92 3.23 -3.16
N VAL A 28 -5.21 2.76 -4.17
CA VAL A 28 -4.43 1.52 -4.20
C VAL A 28 -2.96 1.75 -3.85
N HIS A 29 -2.56 2.96 -3.52
CA HIS A 29 -1.22 3.28 -2.99
C HIS A 29 -0.04 2.85 -3.89
N ILE A 30 -0.18 2.93 -5.21
CA ILE A 30 0.88 2.55 -6.16
C ILE A 30 1.55 3.76 -6.79
N ASN A 31 0.74 4.66 -7.36
CA ASN A 31 1.24 5.83 -8.10
C ASN A 31 0.28 7.02 -8.04
N GLU A 32 -0.68 7.01 -7.11
CA GLU A 32 -1.71 8.05 -7.08
C GLU A 32 -1.19 9.37 -6.49
N PRO A 33 -1.57 10.51 -7.11
CA PRO A 33 -1.18 11.81 -6.62
C PRO A 33 -1.88 12.12 -5.30
N GLY A 34 -1.11 12.52 -4.28
CA GLY A 34 -1.63 12.78 -2.93
C GLY A 34 -1.97 11.50 -2.16
N CYS A 35 -1.28 10.40 -2.45
CA CYS A 35 -1.32 9.19 -1.64
C CYS A 35 -0.48 9.40 -0.37
N ALA A 36 -1.14 9.41 0.80
CA ALA A 36 -0.46 9.56 2.07
C ALA A 36 0.52 8.42 2.36
N VAL A 37 0.26 7.21 1.84
CA VAL A 37 1.15 6.05 2.01
C VAL A 37 2.47 6.25 1.26
N LEU A 38 2.43 6.78 0.03
CA LEU A 38 3.64 7.10 -0.74
C LEU A 38 4.41 8.24 -0.08
N GLN A 39 3.71 9.27 0.40
CA GLN A 39 4.35 10.37 1.14
C GLN A 39 5.02 9.88 2.42
N ALA A 40 4.37 8.98 3.18
CA ALA A 40 4.96 8.37 4.37
C ALA A 40 6.20 7.53 4.03
N LEU A 41 6.21 6.83 2.89
CA LEU A 41 7.39 6.13 2.40
C LEU A 41 8.53 7.09 2.06
N GLU A 42 8.25 8.19 1.37
CA GLU A 42 9.24 9.22 1.02
C GLU A 42 9.81 9.92 2.26
N ASN A 43 8.98 10.14 3.29
CA ASN A 43 9.38 10.75 4.55
C ASN A 43 10.12 9.79 5.51
N GLY A 44 10.10 8.48 5.23
CA GLY A 44 10.65 7.46 6.12
C GLY A 44 9.74 7.05 7.28
N ASP A 45 8.48 7.50 7.28
CA ASP A 45 7.44 7.10 8.24
C ASP A 45 6.90 5.68 7.96
N LEU A 46 7.01 5.23 6.70
CA LEU A 46 6.73 3.86 6.28
C LEU A 46 8.02 3.16 5.90
N GLU A 47 8.25 1.99 6.49
CA GLU A 47 9.45 1.22 6.24
C GLU A 47 9.44 0.60 4.82
N PRO A 48 10.48 0.81 4.00
CA PRO A 48 10.47 0.39 2.60
C PRO A 48 10.20 -1.08 2.36
N THR A 49 10.65 -2.00 3.23
CA THR A 49 10.40 -3.45 3.03
C THR A 49 8.92 -3.81 3.20
N ARG A 50 8.18 -3.03 4.01
CA ARG A 50 6.73 -3.21 4.18
C ARG A 50 5.98 -2.83 2.91
N TYR A 51 6.40 -1.72 2.29
CA TYR A 51 5.85 -1.29 1.01
C TYR A 51 6.24 -2.22 -0.15
N ASP A 52 7.47 -2.73 -0.17
CA ASP A 52 7.91 -3.75 -1.14
C ASP A 52 7.06 -5.03 -1.05
N SER A 53 6.81 -5.52 0.16
CA SER A 53 5.92 -6.66 0.40
C SER A 53 4.51 -6.40 -0.14
N TYR A 54 3.98 -5.19 0.07
CA TYR A 54 2.69 -4.78 -0.47
C TYR A 54 2.69 -4.80 -2.00
N GLN A 55 3.70 -4.20 -2.65
CA GLN A 55 3.82 -4.18 -4.11
C GLN A 55 3.93 -5.58 -4.70
N SER A 56 4.73 -6.46 -4.08
CA SER A 56 4.91 -7.84 -4.52
C SER A 56 3.57 -8.58 -4.61
N ILE A 57 2.74 -8.46 -3.56
CA ILE A 57 1.39 -9.06 -3.55
C ILE A 57 0.46 -8.35 -4.56
N TYR A 58 0.49 -7.02 -4.63
CA TYR A 58 -0.37 -6.24 -5.53
C TYR A 58 -0.16 -6.56 -7.01
N PHE A 59 1.10 -6.69 -7.43
CA PHE A 59 1.47 -7.03 -8.80
C PHE A 59 1.38 -8.52 -9.11
N ASN A 60 0.89 -9.33 -8.15
CA ASN A 60 0.79 -10.77 -8.28
C ASN A 60 2.15 -11.42 -8.59
N ASN A 61 3.23 -10.84 -8.09
CA ASN A 61 4.52 -11.52 -8.05
C ASN A 61 4.42 -12.54 -6.93
N GLU A 62 4.05 -13.78 -7.29
CA GLU A 62 4.12 -14.94 -6.41
C GLU A 62 5.58 -15.16 -5.97
N THR A 63 6.06 -14.41 -5.00
CA THR A 63 7.33 -14.70 -4.33
C THR A 63 7.05 -15.68 -3.19
N ARG A 64 6.56 -16.86 -3.57
CA ARG A 64 6.72 -18.09 -2.81
C ARG A 64 7.39 -19.09 -3.76
N ALA A 65 8.66 -18.83 -4.02
CA ALA A 65 9.62 -19.85 -4.42
C ALA A 65 10.53 -20.11 -3.22
#